data_AF-A0A7S0MLJ0-F1
#
_entry.id   AF-A0A7S0MLJ0-F1
#
_cell.length_a   1.000
_cell.length_b   1.000
_cell.length_c   1.000
_cell.angle_alpha   90.00
_cell.angle_beta   90.00
_cell.angle_gamma   90.00
#
_symmetry.space_group_name_H-M   'P 1'
#
loop_
_entity.id
_entity.type
_entity.pdbx_description
1 polymer ?
#
loop_
_entity_poly.entity_id
_entity_poly.type
_entity_poly.pdbx_seq_one_letter_code
_entity_poly.pdbx_strand_id
1 'polypeptide(L)'
;AMAAPKRWGTSDGRVAVVETPTTARARELAELYQGLRLPDLKTDERLDVLLTAKWTVKEYDTRLTRELVELLDREADLLHRGRGGASLEGLRKRILRAFLQFVRDPAYNPEAAQ
;
A
#
# COMPACT_ATOMS: atom_id res chain seq x y z
N ALA A 1 -1.10 15.73 2.22
CA ALA A 1 -0.06 15.12 3.07
C ALA A 1 -0.70 13.92 3.75
N MET A 2 -0.20 12.71 3.52
CA MET A 2 -0.73 11.48 4.11
C MET A 2 0.05 11.21 5.41
N ALA A 3 -0.66 11.01 6.53
CA ALA A 3 -0.15 10.86 7.91
C ALA A 3 0.06 12.15 8.75
N ALA A 4 -0.89 13.10 8.73
CA ALA A 4 -0.94 14.14 9.76
C ALA A 4 -1.81 13.65 10.95
N PRO A 5 -1.26 13.54 12.18
CA PRO A 5 -2.01 13.05 13.34
C PRO A 5 -3.05 14.08 13.81
N LYS A 6 -4.26 13.61 14.10
CA LYS A 6 -5.37 14.41 14.63
C LYS A 6 -5.10 14.73 16.11
N ARG A 7 -4.83 16.00 16.42
CA ARG A 7 -4.51 16.47 17.77
C ARG A 7 -5.79 16.63 18.59
N TRP A 8 -6.01 15.77 19.57
CA TRP A 8 -7.05 15.97 20.58
C TRP A 8 -6.41 16.56 21.84
N GLY A 9 -6.86 17.75 22.24
CA GLY A 9 -6.39 18.40 23.46
C GLY A 9 -7.00 17.74 24.68
N THR A 10 -6.19 17.07 25.49
CA THR A 10 -6.54 16.74 26.88
C THR A 10 -6.21 17.93 27.78
N SER A 11 -6.91 18.04 28.90
CA SER A 11 -6.84 19.16 29.86
C SER A 11 -5.47 19.39 30.50
N ASP A 12 -4.50 18.49 30.29
CA ASP A 12 -3.14 18.52 30.87
C ASP A 12 -2.02 18.88 29.89
N GLY A 13 -2.33 19.39 28.69
CA GLY A 13 -1.33 19.91 27.75
C GLY A 13 -0.39 18.86 27.12
N ARG A 14 -0.61 17.57 27.38
CA ARG A 14 0.07 16.46 26.70
C ARG A 14 -0.74 16.07 25.47
N VAL A 15 -0.16 16.25 24.28
CA VAL A 15 -0.73 15.73 23.03
C VAL A 15 -0.63 14.20 23.08
N ALA A 16 -1.71 13.54 23.47
CA ALA A 16 -1.82 12.10 23.30
C ALA A 16 -2.02 11.83 21.80
N VAL A 17 -1.04 11.16 21.19
CA VAL A 17 -1.22 10.57 19.85
C VAL A 17 -2.18 9.40 20.04
N VAL A 18 -3.48 9.65 19.85
CA VAL A 18 -4.48 8.59 19.90
C VAL A 18 -4.36 7.83 18.59
N GLU A 19 -3.69 6.68 18.62
CA GLU A 19 -3.80 5.70 17.54
C GLU A 19 -5.24 5.19 17.52
N THR A 20 -5.98 5.63 16.50
CA THR A 20 -7.28 5.06 16.16
C THR A 20 -7.07 3.95 15.13
N PRO A 21 -7.97 2.96 15.04
CA PRO A 21 -7.89 1.91 14.02
C PRO A 21 -7.76 2.46 12.59
N THR A 22 -8.37 3.61 12.29
CA THR A 22 -8.30 4.26 10.98
C THR A 22 -6.92 4.87 10.71
N THR A 23 -6.30 5.52 11.70
CA THR A 23 -4.93 6.03 11.57
C THR A 23 -3.89 4.91 11.48
N ALA A 24 -4.09 3.79 12.16
CA ALA A 24 -3.23 2.61 12.05
C ALA A 24 -3.31 2.02 10.62
N ARG A 25 -4.52 1.85 10.09
CA ARG A 25 -4.73 1.38 8.71
C ARG A 25 -4.08 2.30 7.67
N ALA A 26 -4.25 3.61 7.82
CA ALA A 26 -3.63 4.59 6.91
C ALA A 26 -2.10 4.50 6.92
N ARG A 27 -1.51 4.22 8.09
CA ARG A 27 -0.07 3.99 8.22
C ARG A 27 0.38 2.71 7.52
N GLU A 28 -0.30 1.58 7.74
CA GLU A 28 0.00 0.31 7.07
C GLU A 28 -0.03 0.47 5.54
N LEU A 29 -1.07 1.12 5.02
CA LEU A 29 -1.22 1.40 3.59
C LEU A 29 -0.11 2.32 3.04
N ALA A 30 0.31 3.31 3.83
CA ALA A 30 1.42 4.19 3.46
C ALA A 30 2.76 3.44 3.41
N GLU A 31 3.03 2.58 4.39
CA GLU A 31 4.24 1.74 4.45
C GLU A 31 4.29 0.78 3.26
N LEU A 32 3.17 0.12 2.93
CA LEU A 32 3.06 -0.74 1.74
C LEU A 32 3.26 0.03 0.43
N TYR A 33 2.69 1.23 0.32
CA TYR A 33 2.90 2.07 -0.87
C TYR A 33 4.39 2.44 -1.05
N GLN A 34 5.10 2.76 0.05
CA GLN A 34 6.54 3.01 -0.04
C GLN A 34 7.30 1.74 -0.45
N GLY A 35 6.98 0.59 0.14
CA GLY A 35 7.57 -0.70 -0.26
C GLY A 35 7.40 -1.00 -1.74
N LEU A 36 6.20 -0.79 -2.28
CA LEU A 36 5.90 -0.98 -3.71
C LEU A 36 6.66 0.01 -4.62
N ARG A 37 7.03 1.18 -4.12
CA ARG A 37 7.75 2.23 -4.86
C ARG A 37 9.26 2.01 -4.93
N LEU A 38 9.85 1.28 -3.97
CA LEU A 38 11.30 1.10 -3.90
C LEU A 38 11.83 0.33 -5.14
N PRO A 39 12.77 0.90 -5.92
CA PRO A 39 13.26 0.30 -7.16
C PRO A 39 14.25 -0.85 -6.95
N ASP A 40 15.06 -0.78 -5.88
CA ASP A 40 16.29 -1.56 -5.69
C ASP A 40 16.18 -2.61 -4.58
N LEU A 41 15.01 -3.25 -4.45
CA LEU A 41 14.82 -4.39 -3.55
C LEU A 41 15.42 -5.66 -4.15
N LYS A 42 15.94 -6.55 -3.29
CA LYS A 42 16.25 -7.92 -3.70
C LYS A 42 14.95 -8.64 -4.09
N THR A 43 15.08 -9.70 -4.89
CA THR A 43 13.91 -10.42 -5.41
C THR A 43 13.01 -10.97 -4.30
N ASP A 44 13.60 -11.56 -3.26
CA ASP A 44 12.90 -12.05 -2.06
C ASP A 44 12.18 -10.92 -1.31
N GLU A 45 12.89 -9.82 -1.00
CA GLU A 45 12.30 -8.64 -0.36
C GLU A 45 11.12 -8.07 -1.19
N ARG A 46 11.26 -8.05 -2.52
CA ARG A 46 10.21 -7.59 -3.43
C ARG A 46 9.00 -8.54 -3.39
N LEU A 47 9.23 -9.85 -3.41
CA LEU A 47 8.15 -10.84 -3.34
C LEU A 47 7.37 -10.73 -2.01
N ASP A 48 8.05 -10.48 -0.89
CA ASP A 48 7.40 -10.26 0.41
C ASP A 48 6.51 -9.02 0.43
N VAL A 49 6.97 -7.92 -0.18
CA VAL A 49 6.15 -6.71 -0.34
C VAL A 49 4.93 -6.99 -1.21
N LEU A 50 5.10 -7.68 -2.35
CA LEU A 50 4.00 -8.04 -3.24
C LEU A 50 2.98 -8.93 -2.56
N LEU A 51 3.42 -9.90 -1.75
CA LEU A 51 2.56 -10.80 -1.00
C LEU A 51 1.78 -10.06 0.08
N THR A 52 2.43 -9.19 0.84
CA THR A 52 1.78 -8.38 1.89
C THR A 52 0.74 -7.44 1.29
N ALA A 53 1.07 -6.77 0.18
CA ALA A 53 0.13 -5.95 -0.57
C ALA A 53 -1.06 -6.77 -1.08
N LYS A 54 -0.82 -7.98 -1.63
CA LYS A 54 -1.89 -8.86 -2.11
C LYS A 54 -2.88 -9.21 -1.00
N TRP A 55 -2.42 -9.62 0.18
CA TRP A 55 -3.31 -9.96 1.29
C TRP A 55 -4.13 -8.76 1.77
N THR A 56 -3.49 -7.59 1.89
CA THR A 56 -4.16 -6.34 2.27
C THR A 56 -5.29 -5.97 1.31
N VAL A 57 -5.05 -6.13 0.01
CA VAL A 57 -6.02 -5.76 -1.04
C VAL A 57 -7.14 -6.81 -1.15
N LYS A 58 -6.86 -8.08 -0.83
CA LYS A 58 -7.84 -9.19 -0.83
C LYS A 58 -8.88 -9.11 0.30
N GLU A 59 -8.74 -8.18 1.25
CA GLU A 59 -9.79 -7.87 2.22
C GLU A 59 -11.07 -7.33 1.55
N TYR A 60 -10.96 -6.86 0.31
CA TYR A 60 -12.07 -6.31 -0.47
C TYR A 60 -12.22 -7.02 -1.81
N ASP A 61 -13.46 -7.16 -2.26
CA ASP A 61 -13.77 -7.77 -3.56
C ASP A 61 -14.44 -6.76 -4.51
N THR A 62 -13.61 -5.95 -5.16
CA THR A 62 -14.04 -4.94 -6.14
C THR A 62 -13.25 -5.06 -7.44
N ARG A 63 -13.69 -4.37 -8.50
CA ARG A 63 -12.97 -4.36 -9.77
C ARG A 63 -11.50 -3.92 -9.60
N LEU A 64 -11.26 -2.89 -8.77
CA LEU A 64 -9.94 -2.36 -8.53
C LEU A 64 -9.05 -3.36 -7.77
N THR A 65 -9.59 -4.03 -6.74
CA THR A 65 -8.80 -4.99 -5.95
C THR A 65 -8.45 -6.23 -6.74
N ARG A 66 -9.36 -6.72 -7.60
CA ARG A 66 -9.08 -7.81 -8.55
C ARG A 66 -7.99 -7.44 -9.54
N GLU A 67 -8.06 -6.27 -10.16
CA GLU A 67 -7.01 -5.77 -11.07
C GLU A 67 -5.66 -5.67 -10.34
N LEU A 68 -5.63 -5.16 -9.11
CA LEU A 68 -4.42 -5.09 -8.30
C LEU A 68 -3.83 -6.47 -8.05
N VAL A 69 -4.64 -7.45 -7.64
CA VAL A 69 -4.18 -8.83 -7.40
C VAL A 69 -3.57 -9.42 -8.68
N GLU A 70 -4.21 -9.25 -9.83
CA GLU A 70 -3.67 -9.73 -11.12
C GLU A 70 -2.32 -9.09 -11.47
N LEU A 71 -2.17 -7.78 -11.24
CA LEU A 71 -0.92 -7.07 -11.50
C LEU A 71 0.21 -7.54 -10.56
N LEU A 72 -0.10 -7.71 -9.27
CA LEU A 72 0.86 -8.19 -8.26
C LEU A 72 1.32 -9.62 -8.56
N ASP A 73 0.38 -10.52 -8.87
CA ASP A 73 0.69 -11.92 -9.24
C ASP A 73 1.53 -11.99 -10.51
N ARG A 74 1.25 -11.12 -11.49
CA ARG A 74 2.05 -11.02 -12.70
C ARG A 74 3.47 -10.54 -12.44
N GLU A 75 3.68 -9.59 -11.53
CA GLU A 75 5.06 -9.17 -11.18
C GLU A 75 5.80 -10.32 -10.50
N ALA A 76 5.14 -11.00 -9.55
CA ALA A 76 5.72 -12.15 -8.84
C ALA A 76 6.09 -13.30 -9.79
N ASP A 77 5.22 -13.67 -10.74
CA ASP A 77 5.53 -14.70 -11.76
C ASP A 77 6.77 -14.33 -12.59
N LEU A 78 6.85 -13.09 -13.08
CA LEU A 78 7.98 -12.63 -13.87
C LEU A 78 9.29 -12.61 -13.07
N LEU A 79 9.22 -12.25 -11.78
CA LEU A 79 10.37 -12.31 -10.87
C LEU A 79 10.84 -13.75 -10.63
N HIS A 80 9.92 -14.70 -10.38
CA HIS A 80 10.27 -16.13 -10.26
C HIS A 80 10.92 -16.69 -11.53
N ARG A 81 10.57 -16.14 -12.69
CA ARG A 81 11.16 -16.49 -13.99
C ARG A 81 12.48 -15.74 -14.29
N GLY A 82 13.03 -15.00 -13.32
CA GLY A 82 14.31 -14.32 -13.43
C GLY A 82 14.31 -13.08 -14.32
N ARG A 83 13.16 -12.43 -14.54
CA ARG A 83 13.08 -11.20 -15.35
C ARG A 83 13.69 -10.02 -14.59
N GLY A 84 14.62 -9.32 -15.24
CA GLY A 84 15.29 -8.16 -14.64
C GLY A 84 14.36 -6.96 -14.44
N GLY A 85 14.67 -6.15 -13.42
CA GLY A 85 13.84 -5.02 -12.97
C GLY A 85 13.51 -3.98 -14.05
N ALA A 86 14.43 -3.71 -14.99
CA ALA A 86 14.19 -2.79 -16.11
C ALA A 86 12.99 -3.23 -16.98
N SER A 87 12.83 -4.54 -17.20
CA SER A 87 11.69 -5.07 -17.97
C SER A 87 10.35 -4.99 -17.23
N LEU A 88 10.39 -4.75 -15.92
CA LEU A 88 9.22 -4.67 -15.05
C LEU A 88 8.75 -3.24 -14.80
N GLU A 89 9.49 -2.22 -15.27
CA GLU A 89 9.23 -0.81 -14.93
C GLU A 89 7.78 -0.38 -15.26
N GLY A 90 7.30 -0.74 -16.45
CA GLY A 90 5.93 -0.44 -16.86
C GLY A 90 4.88 -1.12 -15.98
N LEU A 91 5.13 -2.37 -15.57
CA LEU A 91 4.24 -3.12 -14.68
C LEU A 91 4.24 -2.51 -13.26
N ARG A 92 5.41 -2.19 -12.72
CA ARG A 92 5.57 -1.54 -11.41
C ARG A 92 4.88 -0.18 -11.36
N LYS A 93 4.97 0.62 -12.43
CA LYS A 93 4.23 1.90 -12.55
C LYS A 93 2.71 1.70 -12.52
N ARG A 94 2.20 0.65 -13.16
CA ARG A 94 0.76 0.32 -13.15
C ARG A 94 0.31 -0.12 -11.76
N ILE A 95 1.06 -1.01 -11.10
CA ILE A 95 0.81 -1.42 -9.71
C ILE A 95 0.77 -0.19 -8.79
N LEU A 96 1.77 0.68 -8.87
CA LEU A 96 1.86 1.86 -8.02
C LEU A 96 0.68 2.82 -8.22
N ARG A 97 0.24 3.02 -9.46
CA ARG A 97 -0.93 3.86 -9.79
C ARG A 97 -2.24 3.25 -9.25
N ALA A 98 -2.45 1.95 -9.47
CA ALA A 98 -3.64 1.26 -8.99
C ALA A 98 -3.68 1.22 -7.45
N PHE A 99 -2.54 0.99 -6.80
CA PHE A 99 -2.45 0.97 -5.35
C PHE A 99 -2.68 2.38 -4.77
N LEU A 100 -2.18 3.42 -5.43
CA LEU A 100 -2.48 4.80 -5.03
C LEU A 100 -3.97 5.13 -5.13
N GLN A 101 -4.67 4.60 -6.15
CA GLN A 101 -6.12 4.75 -6.26
C GLN A 101 -6.83 4.05 -5.08
N PHE A 102 -6.38 2.83 -4.73
CA PHE A 102 -6.90 2.08 -3.59
C PHE A 102 -6.71 2.85 -2.27
N VAL A 103 -5.52 3.39 -2.00
CA VAL A 103 -5.23 4.13 -0.76
C VAL A 103 -5.98 5.47 -0.66
N ARG A 104 -6.39 6.06 -1.79
CA ARG A 104 -7.12 7.35 -1.82
C ARG A 104 -8.63 7.20 -1.73
N ASP A 105 -9.15 5.99 -1.86
CA ASP A 105 -10.59 5.76 -1.79
C ASP A 105 -11.01 5.57 -0.32
N PRO A 106 -11.92 6.40 0.21
CA PRO A 106 -12.42 6.28 1.59
C PRO A 106 -13.04 4.93 1.93
N ALA A 107 -13.51 4.18 0.93
CA ALA A 107 -14.05 2.85 1.12
C ALA A 107 -12.99 1.84 1.61
N TYR A 108 -11.70 2.09 1.32
CA TYR A 108 -10.59 1.23 1.74
C TYR A 108 -9.67 1.91 2.77
N ASN A 109 -9.63 3.25 2.77
CA ASN A 109 -8.85 4.05 3.71
C ASN A 109 -9.74 5.18 4.27
N PRO A 110 -10.42 4.96 5.41
CA PRO A 110 -11.32 5.95 6.00
C PRO A 110 -10.68 7.32 6.27
N GLU A 111 -9.36 7.39 6.48
CA GLU A 111 -8.62 8.64 6.66
C GLU A 111 -8.49 9.46 5.36
N ALA A 112 -8.72 8.87 4.18
CA ALA A 112 -8.67 9.60 2.91
C ALA A 112 -9.81 10.62 2.75
N ALA A 113 -10.89 10.51 3.53
CA ALA A 113 -12.01 11.44 3.54
C ALA A 113 -11.86 12.58 4.58
N GLN A 114 -10.79 12.59 5.39
CA GLN A 114 -10.55 13.60 6.43
C GLN A 114 -9.59 14.70 5.96
#